data_AF-A0A2T4JDI7-F1
#
_entry.id   AF-A0A2T4JDI7-F1
#
_cell.length_a   1.000
_cell.length_b   1.000
_cell.length_c   1.000
_cell.angle_alpha   90.00
_cell.angle_beta   90.00
_cell.angle_gamma   90.00
#
_symmetry.space_group_name_H-M   'P 1'
#
loop_
_entity.id
_entity.type
_entity.pdbx_description
1 polymer ?
#
loop_
_entity_poly.entity_id
_entity_poly.type
_entity_poly.pdbx_seq_one_letter_code
_entity_poly.pdbx_strand_id
1 'polypeptide(L)'
;MSYLSVKADRRDLIDAHFDACKKSQQPYVLCRRRRTKADVEFDFISFDKSLDRIFEQREREIMDRAMEIFHRHKTKGATYHISAKVMAMRGLTVESAELAAAELYKLISGLIAEET
;
A
#
# COMPACT_ATOMS: atom_id res chain seq x y z
N MET A 1 1.48 13.32 -3.09
CA MET A 1 0.91 12.90 -1.80
C MET A 1 1.60 11.61 -1.38
N SER A 2 1.61 11.27 -0.09
CA SER A 2 2.03 9.94 0.38
C SER A 2 0.81 9.02 0.50
N TYR A 3 0.96 7.90 1.20
CA TYR A 3 -0.15 7.10 1.76
C TYR A 3 -1.06 7.93 2.68
N LEU A 4 -2.31 7.47 2.88
CA LEU A 4 -3.26 8.02 3.87
C LEU A 4 -3.19 7.26 5.20
N SER A 5 -2.93 7.94 6.32
CA SER A 5 -3.07 7.38 7.68
C SER A 5 -4.35 7.87 8.36
N VAL A 6 -5.31 6.98 8.60
CA VAL A 6 -6.65 7.38 9.05
C VAL A 6 -7.26 6.37 10.02
N LYS A 7 -8.18 6.80 10.88
CA LYS A 7 -8.99 5.88 11.68
C LYS A 7 -9.95 5.09 10.77
N ALA A 8 -10.19 3.83 11.11
CA ALA A 8 -10.98 2.92 10.29
C ALA A 8 -12.45 3.35 10.07
N ASP A 9 -13.00 4.24 10.90
CA ASP A 9 -14.38 4.74 10.83
C ASP A 9 -14.57 5.95 9.89
N ARG A 10 -13.48 6.54 9.38
CA ARG A 10 -13.50 7.74 8.53
C ARG A 10 -13.60 7.40 7.05
N ARG A 11 -14.74 6.80 6.66
CA ARG A 11 -15.02 6.40 5.27
C ARG A 11 -14.97 7.55 4.28
N ASP A 12 -15.42 8.74 4.71
CA ASP A 12 -15.38 9.99 3.94
C ASP A 12 -13.97 10.33 3.43
N LEU A 13 -12.95 10.15 4.27
CA LEU A 13 -11.56 10.44 3.93
C LEU A 13 -10.94 9.35 3.04
N ILE A 14 -11.35 8.10 3.23
CA ILE A 14 -10.89 6.95 2.43
C ILE A 14 -11.36 7.11 0.99
N ASP A 15 -12.66 7.39 0.80
CA ASP A 15 -13.25 7.57 -0.53
C ASP A 15 -12.61 8.77 -1.25
N ALA A 16 -12.41 9.90 -0.55
CA ALA A 16 -11.74 11.08 -1.11
C ALA A 16 -10.28 10.80 -1.52
N HIS A 17 -9.56 9.98 -0.75
CA HIS A 17 -8.18 9.60 -1.07
C HIS A 17 -8.13 8.66 -2.28
N PHE A 18 -9.04 7.70 -2.37
CA PHE A 18 -9.16 6.83 -3.54
C PHE A 18 -9.41 7.65 -4.82
N ASP A 19 -10.37 8.58 -4.78
CA ASP A 19 -10.69 9.44 -5.92
C ASP A 19 -9.49 10.30 -6.34
N ALA A 20 -8.72 10.80 -5.37
CA ALA A 20 -7.50 11.56 -5.64
C ALA A 20 -6.43 10.68 -6.31
N CYS A 21 -6.14 9.50 -5.76
CA CYS A 21 -5.17 8.55 -6.33
C CYS A 21 -5.55 8.11 -7.73
N LYS A 22 -6.85 7.86 -7.99
CA LYS A 22 -7.35 7.49 -9.32
C LYS A 22 -7.19 8.60 -10.34
N LYS A 23 -7.51 9.85 -9.96
CA LYS A 23 -7.34 11.01 -10.84
C LYS A 23 -5.88 11.30 -11.17
N SER A 24 -4.97 11.09 -10.22
CA SER A 24 -3.54 11.34 -10.40
C SER A 24 -2.74 10.13 -10.87
N GLN A 25 -3.38 8.96 -11.04
CA GLN A 25 -2.71 7.68 -11.33
C GLN A 25 -1.57 7.41 -10.35
N GLN A 26 -1.83 7.62 -9.06
CA GLN A 26 -0.88 7.38 -7.97
C GLN A 26 -1.25 6.13 -7.17
N PRO A 27 -0.29 5.52 -6.46
CA PRO A 27 -0.57 4.38 -5.61
C PRO A 27 -1.60 4.72 -4.54
N TYR A 28 -2.67 3.94 -4.49
CA TYR A 28 -3.62 3.98 -3.39
C TYR A 28 -3.10 3.12 -2.24
N VAL A 29 -2.47 3.76 -1.25
CA VAL A 29 -1.92 3.10 -0.06
C VAL A 29 -2.59 3.68 1.19
N LEU A 30 -3.15 2.79 2.00
CA LEU A 30 -3.94 3.16 3.18
C LEU A 30 -3.35 2.53 4.44
N CYS A 31 -3.08 3.33 5.45
CA CYS A 31 -2.80 2.91 6.82
C CYS A 31 -4.05 3.13 7.68
N ARG A 32 -4.79 2.06 7.96
CA ARG A 32 -6.01 2.09 8.78
C ARG A 32 -5.66 1.84 10.24
N ARG A 33 -5.73 2.91 11.03
CA ARG A 33 -5.45 2.90 12.45
C ARG A 33 -6.66 2.42 13.25
N ARG A 34 -6.37 1.53 14.19
CA ARG A 34 -7.21 1.16 15.33
C ARG A 34 -6.60 1.79 16.58
N ARG A 35 -6.91 1.27 17.78
CA ARG A 35 -6.43 1.85 19.05
C ARG A 35 -4.90 1.84 19.17
N THR A 36 -4.27 0.67 19.11
CA THR A 36 -2.81 0.48 19.27
C THR A 36 -2.18 -0.23 18.07
N LYS A 37 -3.01 -0.58 17.10
CA LYS A 37 -2.65 -1.38 15.93
C LYS A 37 -3.14 -0.70 14.67
N ALA A 38 -2.52 -1.03 13.55
CA ALA A 38 -2.93 -0.56 12.24
C ALA A 38 -2.70 -1.64 11.18
N ASP A 39 -3.44 -1.49 10.08
CA ASP A 39 -3.30 -2.32 8.89
C ASP A 39 -2.88 -1.44 7.73
N VAL A 40 -2.01 -1.94 6.87
CA VAL A 40 -1.58 -1.30 5.62
C VAL A 40 -2.23 -2.03 4.46
N GLU A 41 -2.82 -1.30 3.53
CA GLU A 41 -3.43 -1.84 2.33
C GLU A 41 -2.94 -1.08 1.10
N PHE A 42 -2.74 -1.83 0.02
CA PHE A 42 -2.52 -1.29 -1.32
C PHE A 42 -3.45 -2.02 -2.29
N ASP A 43 -4.02 -1.27 -3.22
CA ASP A 43 -4.85 -1.81 -4.29
C ASP A 43 -4.51 -1.11 -5.61
N PHE A 44 -4.28 -1.91 -6.65
CA PHE A 44 -4.04 -1.47 -8.01
C PHE A 44 -5.24 -0.76 -8.65
N ILE A 45 -6.44 -0.84 -8.06
CA ILE A 45 -7.68 -0.23 -8.56
C ILE A 45 -7.61 1.28 -8.84
N SER A 46 -6.60 1.99 -8.31
CA SER A 46 -6.35 3.40 -8.64
C SER A 46 -5.63 3.62 -9.98
N PHE A 47 -5.17 2.57 -10.64
CA PHE A 47 -4.43 2.64 -11.90
C PHE A 47 -5.24 2.20 -13.10
N ASP A 48 -4.92 2.77 -14.25
CA ASP A 48 -5.47 2.36 -15.53
C ASP A 48 -4.81 1.06 -16.03
N LYS A 49 -5.50 0.36 -16.94
CA LYS A 49 -5.05 -0.92 -17.51
C LYS A 49 -3.71 -0.84 -18.26
N SER A 50 -3.25 0.35 -18.64
CA SER A 50 -1.94 0.53 -19.27
C SER A 50 -0.79 0.06 -18.37
N LEU A 51 -0.97 0.13 -17.04
CA LEU A 51 0.05 -0.28 -16.07
C LEU A 51 -0.02 -1.78 -15.71
N ASP A 52 -1.03 -2.53 -16.17
CA ASP A 52 -1.18 -3.96 -15.85
C ASP A 52 0.06 -4.77 -16.26
N ARG A 53 0.58 -4.50 -17.46
CA ARG A 53 1.73 -5.22 -18.01
C ARG A 53 2.98 -5.05 -17.16
N ILE A 54 3.19 -3.85 -16.60
CA ILE A 54 4.36 -3.56 -15.75
C ILE A 54 4.29 -4.42 -14.48
N PHE A 55 3.12 -4.45 -13.84
CA PHE A 55 2.89 -5.24 -12.63
C PHE A 55 2.98 -6.75 -12.88
N GLU A 56 2.55 -7.22 -14.05
CA GLU A 56 2.69 -8.63 -14.44
C GLU A 56 4.14 -9.02 -14.71
N GLN A 57 4.89 -8.19 -15.44
CA GLN A 57 6.30 -8.46 -15.75
C GLN A 57 7.20 -8.43 -14.52
N ARG A 58 6.88 -7.57 -13.55
CA ARG A 58 7.65 -7.40 -12.30
C ARG A 58 6.97 -8.04 -11.09
N GLU A 59 6.00 -8.94 -11.30
CA GLU A 59 5.18 -9.48 -10.21
C GLU A 59 6.01 -10.03 -9.05
N ARG A 60 6.99 -10.89 -9.36
CA ARG A 60 7.88 -11.48 -8.35
C ARG A 60 8.70 -10.43 -7.61
N GLU A 61 9.29 -9.47 -8.34
CA GLU A 61 10.08 -8.39 -7.72
C GLU A 61 9.23 -7.57 -6.74
N ILE A 62 8.02 -7.20 -7.16
CA ILE A 62 7.07 -6.45 -6.35
C ILE A 62 6.72 -7.22 -5.08
N MET A 63 6.40 -8.52 -5.23
CA MET A 63 6.05 -9.38 -4.11
C MET A 63 7.20 -9.54 -3.12
N ASP A 64 8.41 -9.82 -3.61
CA ASP A 64 9.59 -10.01 -2.77
C ASP A 64 9.91 -8.74 -1.96
N ARG A 65 9.92 -7.57 -2.63
CA ARG A 65 10.18 -6.28 -1.99
C ARG A 65 9.08 -5.87 -1.01
N ALA A 66 7.81 -6.14 -1.33
CA ALA A 66 6.70 -5.92 -0.40
C ALA A 66 6.80 -6.84 0.83
N MET A 67 7.24 -8.09 0.65
CA MET A 67 7.45 -9.03 1.74
C MET A 67 8.62 -8.62 2.64
N GLU A 68 9.70 -8.06 2.07
CA GLU A 68 10.79 -7.45 2.83
C GLU A 68 10.33 -6.24 3.67
N ILE A 69 9.47 -5.38 3.11
CA ILE A 69 8.85 -4.27 3.87
C ILE A 69 8.07 -4.83 5.06
N PHE A 70 7.22 -5.84 4.83
CA PHE A 70 6.49 -6.49 5.92
C PHE A 70 7.45 -7.06 6.97
N HIS A 71 8.50 -7.78 6.58
CA HIS A 71 9.43 -8.41 7.51
C HIS A 71 10.25 -7.43 8.35
N ARG A 72 10.58 -6.25 7.82
CA ARG A 72 11.25 -5.19 8.57
C ARG A 72 10.36 -4.55 9.64
N HIS A 73 9.07 -4.47 9.37
CA HIS A 73 8.10 -3.76 10.23
C HIS A 73 7.20 -4.68 11.05
N LYS A 74 7.26 -6.01 10.84
CA LYS A 74 6.33 -6.95 11.49
C LYS A 74 6.42 -6.89 13.00
N THR A 75 5.25 -6.99 13.63
CA THR A 75 5.14 -7.15 15.08
C THR A 75 4.64 -8.55 15.41
N LYS A 76 4.75 -8.98 16.68
CA LYS A 76 4.25 -10.30 17.10
C LYS A 76 2.77 -10.44 16.74
N GLY A 77 2.44 -11.50 15.99
CA GLY A 77 1.07 -11.79 15.55
C GLY A 77 0.61 -11.02 14.31
N ALA A 78 1.47 -10.22 13.67
CA ALA A 78 1.14 -9.59 12.40
C ALA A 78 1.07 -10.63 11.27
N THR A 79 0.17 -10.41 10.32
CA THR A 79 -0.03 -11.27 9.14
C THR A 79 0.05 -10.45 7.86
N TYR A 80 0.22 -11.11 6.72
CA TYR A 80 0.20 -10.46 5.43
C TYR A 80 -0.55 -11.28 4.38
N HIS A 81 -1.00 -10.58 3.35
CA HIS A 81 -1.43 -11.13 2.07
C HIS A 81 -0.79 -10.23 1.00
N ILE A 82 0.08 -10.77 0.16
CA ILE A 82 0.84 -10.00 -0.82
C ILE A 82 0.67 -10.65 -2.18
N SER A 83 0.19 -9.85 -3.13
CA SER A 83 0.25 -10.06 -4.57
C SER A 83 0.76 -8.76 -5.19
N ALA A 84 1.16 -8.76 -6.46
CA ALA A 84 1.60 -7.52 -7.09
C ALA A 84 0.50 -6.44 -7.14
N LYS A 85 -0.77 -6.84 -7.30
CA LYS A 85 -1.89 -5.89 -7.50
C LYS A 85 -2.67 -5.58 -6.23
N VAL A 86 -2.65 -6.46 -5.23
CA VAL A 86 -3.35 -6.28 -3.95
C VAL A 86 -2.45 -6.72 -2.81
N MET A 87 -2.27 -5.84 -1.82
CA MET A 87 -1.46 -6.14 -0.64
C MET A 87 -2.16 -5.70 0.64
N ALA A 88 -2.04 -6.52 1.67
CA ALA A 88 -2.52 -6.21 3.01
C ALA A 88 -1.50 -6.69 4.05
N MET A 89 -1.09 -5.80 4.95
CA MET A 89 -0.28 -6.11 6.13
C MET A 89 -1.11 -5.78 7.37
N ARG A 90 -1.37 -6.75 8.24
CA ARG A 90 -2.36 -6.61 9.31
C ARG A 90 -1.73 -6.74 10.69
N GLY A 91 -2.27 -6.00 11.65
CA GLY A 91 -1.90 -6.12 13.06
C GLY A 91 -0.51 -5.55 13.42
N LEU A 92 0.00 -4.62 12.63
CA LEU A 92 1.20 -3.85 12.93
C LEU A 92 0.94 -2.85 14.07
N THR A 93 1.97 -2.38 14.79
CA THR A 93 1.82 -1.15 15.60
C THR A 93 1.55 0.03 14.66
N VAL A 94 0.95 1.09 15.18
CA VAL A 94 0.65 2.29 14.36
C VAL A 94 1.92 2.85 13.70
N GLU A 95 3.00 2.97 14.46
CA GLU A 95 4.30 3.45 13.97
C GLU A 95 4.86 2.55 12.85
N SER A 96 4.94 1.24 13.07
CA SER A 96 5.43 0.30 12.06
C SER A 96 4.54 0.25 10.81
N ALA A 97 3.22 0.44 10.96
CA ALA A 97 2.30 0.53 9.82
C ALA A 97 2.51 1.80 9.00
N GLU A 98 2.75 2.94 9.65
CA GLU A 98 3.03 4.21 8.96
C GLU A 98 4.36 4.14 8.19
N LEU A 99 5.39 3.52 8.77
CA LEU A 99 6.66 3.26 8.08
C LEU A 99 6.47 2.30 6.90
N ALA A 100 5.78 1.18 7.10
CA ALA A 100 5.51 0.20 6.05
C ALA A 100 4.69 0.81 4.90
N ALA A 101 3.67 1.63 5.20
CA ALA A 101 2.87 2.32 4.20
C ALA A 101 3.69 3.34 3.41
N ALA A 102 4.59 4.07 4.07
CA ALA A 102 5.50 5.01 3.41
C ALA A 102 6.44 4.29 2.43
N GLU A 103 7.03 3.17 2.86
CA GLU A 103 7.91 2.37 2.02
C GLU A 103 7.18 1.70 0.86
N LEU A 104 5.97 1.19 1.10
CA LEU A 104 5.15 0.58 0.07
C LEU A 104 4.75 1.62 -0.99
N TYR A 105 4.35 2.82 -0.58
CA TYR A 105 4.05 3.92 -1.50
C TYR A 105 5.27 4.25 -2.37
N LYS A 106 6.47 4.32 -1.78
CA LYS A 106 7.72 4.58 -2.51
C LYS A 106 8.05 3.47 -3.50
N LEU A 107 7.89 2.20 -3.09
CA LEU A 107 8.11 1.04 -3.96
C LEU A 107 7.25 1.15 -5.23
N ILE A 108 5.94 1.31 -5.07
CA ILE A 108 5.01 1.34 -6.21
C ILE A 108 5.21 2.60 -7.06
N SER A 109 5.40 3.76 -6.43
CA SER A 109 5.65 5.01 -7.17
C SER A 109 6.94 4.93 -8.00
N GLY A 110 8.00 4.33 -7.46
CA GLY A 110 9.27 4.17 -8.17
C GLY A 110 9.13 3.29 -9.41
N LEU A 111 8.40 2.18 -9.29
CA LEU A 111 8.13 1.28 -10.40
C LEU A 111 7.37 1.95 -11.54
N ILE A 112 6.42 2.84 -11.22
CA ILE A 112 5.65 3.57 -12.23
C ILE A 112 6.52 4.63 -12.91
N ALA A 113 7.35 5.34 -12.13
CA ALA A 113 8.20 6.41 -12.64
C ALA A 113 9.35 5.90 -13.55
N GLU A 114 9.77 4.64 -13.43
CA GLU A 114 10.76 4.02 -14.31
C GLU A 114 10.24 3.76 -15.74
N GLU A 115 8.92 3.80 -15.94
CA GLU A 115 8.26 3.37 -17.20
C GLU A 115 7.53 4.52 -17.93
N THR A 116 7.49 5.73 -17.35
CA THR A 116 6.99 6.99 -17.96
C THR A 116 8.11 7.98 -18.22
#